data_AF-A0A2G9MV47-F1
#
_entry.id   AF-A0A2G9MV47-F1
#
_cell.length_a   1.000
_cell.length_b   1.000
_cell.length_c   1.000
_cell.angle_alpha   90.00
_cell.angle_beta   90.00
_cell.angle_gamma   90.00
#
_symmetry.space_group_name_H-M   'P 1'
#
loop_
_entity.id
_entity.type
_entity.pdbx_description
1 polymer ?
#
loop_
_entity_poly.entity_id
_entity_poly.type
_entity_poly.pdbx_seq_one_letter_code
_entity_poly.pdbx_strand_id
1 'polypeptide(L)' 'VVSFSWSSNGDSNSMDFENIATHEIGHAVGMGHPSSTCNLETMYAYASNGEIIKRDLHTGDISGVNGLY' A
#
# COMPACT_ATOMS: atom_id res chain seq x y z
N VAL A 1 18.29 9.91 -11.25
CA VAL A 1 17.68 9.31 -10.04
C VAL A 1 16.43 10.09 -9.73
N VAL A 2 15.27 9.44 -9.73
CA VAL A 2 14.04 10.05 -9.20
C VAL A 2 14.16 9.99 -7.68
N SER A 3 13.97 11.12 -7.01
CA SER A 3 14.00 11.22 -5.54
C SER A 3 12.62 11.63 -5.05
N PHE A 4 12.12 10.96 -4.02
CA PHE A 4 10.86 11.29 -3.35
C PHE A 4 11.14 11.89 -1.97
N SER A 5 10.31 12.84 -1.54
CA SER A 5 10.20 13.21 -0.12
C SER A 5 9.45 12.10 0.61
N TRP A 6 9.94 11.71 1.78
CA TRP A 6 9.38 10.62 2.58
C TRP A 6 8.98 11.11 3.96
N SER A 7 7.86 10.61 4.45
CA SER A 7 7.43 10.83 5.83
C SER A 7 6.63 9.64 6.35
N SER A 8 6.41 9.60 7.67
CA SER A 8 5.50 8.65 8.34
C SER A 8 4.40 9.35 9.13
N ASN A 9 4.28 10.68 8.98
CA ASN A 9 3.31 11.50 9.69
C ASN A 9 2.11 11.94 8.82
N GLY A 10 1.97 11.37 7.61
CA GLY A 10 0.90 11.74 6.68
C GLY A 10 1.06 13.12 6.04
N ASP A 11 2.30 13.63 5.93
CA ASP A 11 2.59 14.89 5.23
C ASP A 11 2.06 14.86 3.79
N SER A 12 1.23 15.86 3.45
CA SER A 12 0.54 15.92 2.15
C SER A 12 1.45 16.10 0.95
N ASN A 13 2.72 16.45 1.16
CA ASN A 13 3.72 16.67 0.11
C ASN A 13 4.74 15.53 0.03
N SER A 14 4.59 14.48 0.84
CA SER A 14 5.56 13.38 0.92
C SER A 14 4.89 12.04 0.60
N MET A 15 5.69 11.10 0.09
CA MET A 15 5.29 9.70 0.02
C MET A 15 5.23 9.13 1.43
N ASP A 16 4.16 8.40 1.72
CA ASP A 16 3.95 7.81 3.03
C ASP A 16 4.70 6.48 3.16
N PHE A 17 5.67 6.42 4.08
CA PHE A 17 6.54 5.27 4.26
C PHE A 17 5.77 4.02 4.70
N GLU A 18 4.83 4.15 5.65
CA GLU A 18 4.08 3.01 6.16
C GLU A 18 3.13 2.43 5.10
N ASN A 19 2.42 3.28 4.35
CA ASN A 19 1.61 2.85 3.21
C ASN A 19 2.43 2.00 2.22
N ILE A 20 3.53 2.56 1.70
CA ILE A 20 4.35 1.89 0.68
C ILE A 20 5.06 0.66 1.24
N ALA A 21 5.64 0.74 2.44
CA ALA A 21 6.31 -0.41 3.03
C ALA A 21 5.33 -1.58 3.23
N THR A 22 4.09 -1.31 3.63
CA THR A 22 3.07 -2.37 3.80
C THR A 22 2.71 -3.02 2.47
N HIS A 23 2.59 -2.23 1.39
CA HIS A 23 2.40 -2.73 0.02
C HIS A 23 3.52 -3.67 -0.42
N GLU A 24 4.78 -3.23 -0.27
CA GLU A 24 5.94 -4.02 -0.69
C GLU A 24 6.14 -5.28 0.17
N ILE A 25 5.79 -5.23 1.47
CA ILE A 25 5.74 -6.42 2.32
C ILE A 25 4.67 -7.39 1.81
N GLY A 26 3.51 -6.90 1.38
CA GLY A 26 2.48 -7.70 0.73
C GLY A 26 3.02 -8.47 -0.47
N HIS A 27 3.79 -7.81 -1.35
CA HIS A 27 4.52 -8.50 -2.43
C HIS A 27 5.54 -9.51 -1.92
N ALA A 28 6.30 -9.17 -0.89
CA ALA A 28 7.30 -10.06 -0.31
C ALA A 28 6.68 -11.36 0.26
N VAL A 29 5.43 -11.30 0.75
CA VAL A 29 4.67 -12.49 1.21
C VAL A 29 3.83 -13.15 0.11
N GLY A 30 3.98 -12.72 -1.15
CA GLY A 30 3.39 -13.38 -2.32
C GLY A 30 2.06 -12.81 -2.81
N MET A 31 1.60 -11.68 -2.27
CA MET A 31 0.39 -11.02 -2.77
C MET A 31 0.66 -10.26 -4.08
N GLY A 32 -0.34 -10.25 -4.98
CA GLY A 32 -0.34 -9.45 -6.20
C GLY A 32 -1.23 -8.21 -6.08
N HIS A 33 -1.21 -7.35 -7.11
CA HIS A 33 -2.14 -6.23 -7.20
C HIS A 33 -3.58 -6.69 -7.49
N PRO A 34 -4.60 -6.08 -6.86
CA PRO A 34 -6.00 -6.36 -7.15
C PRO A 34 -6.47 -5.60 -8.40
N SER A 35 -7.75 -5.78 -8.75
CA SER A 35 -8.47 -4.95 -9.73
C SER A 35 -8.28 -3.46 -9.47
N SER A 36 -8.27 -2.63 -10.53
CA SER A 36 -8.17 -1.18 -10.40
C SER A 36 -9.34 -0.53 -9.64
N THR A 37 -10.44 -1.26 -9.46
CA THR A 37 -11.59 -0.82 -8.65
C THR A 37 -11.36 -0.93 -7.14
N CYS A 38 -10.34 -1.68 -6.72
CA CYS A 38 -9.99 -1.93 -5.32
C CYS A 38 -8.97 -0.90 -4.81
N ASN A 39 -9.22 0.39 -5.08
CA ASN A 39 -8.24 1.45 -4.90
C ASN A 39 -7.95 1.83 -3.44
N LEU A 40 -8.66 1.25 -2.48
CA LEU A 40 -8.42 1.46 -1.04
C LEU A 40 -7.55 0.36 -0.42
N GLU A 41 -7.45 -0.80 -1.07
CA GLU A 41 -6.65 -1.93 -0.59
C GLU A 41 -5.17 -1.56 -0.54
N THR A 42 -4.45 -2.05 0.48
CA THR A 42 -3.00 -1.92 0.62
C THR A 42 -2.29 -2.38 -0.64
N MET A 43 -2.74 -3.47 -1.26
CA MET A 43 -2.15 -4.01 -2.48
C MET A 43 -2.51 -3.25 -3.76
N TYR A 44 -3.25 -2.15 -3.71
CA TYR A 44 -3.51 -1.35 -4.91
C TYR A 44 -2.21 -0.79 -5.51
N ALA A 45 -2.09 -0.87 -6.85
CA ALA A 45 -0.83 -0.66 -7.58
C ALA A 45 -0.24 0.76 -7.54
N TYR A 46 -0.95 1.74 -7.01
CA TYR A 46 -0.53 3.14 -7.03
C TYR A 46 -0.68 3.80 -5.66
N ALA A 47 0.26 4.67 -5.32
CA ALA A 47 0.20 5.52 -4.13
C ALA A 47 0.36 7.00 -4.51
N SER A 48 -0.26 7.89 -3.73
CA SER A 48 -0.13 9.35 -3.88
C SER A 48 0.48 10.00 -2.63
N ASN A 49 1.03 11.21 -2.78
CA ASN A 49 1.53 11.99 -1.64
C ASN A 49 0.42 12.22 -0.60
N GLY A 50 0.76 12.09 0.68
CA GLY A 50 -0.18 12.21 1.80
C GLY A 50 -1.20 11.08 1.93
N GLU A 51 -1.15 10.05 1.10
CA GLU A 51 -2.07 8.92 1.18
C GLU A 51 -1.69 8.00 2.34
N ILE A 52 -2.57 7.91 3.35
CA ILE A 52 -2.36 7.06 4.54
C ILE A 52 -3.33 5.87 4.60
N ILE A 53 -4.35 5.83 3.74
CA ILE A 53 -5.45 4.85 3.85
C ILE A 53 -4.98 3.40 3.68
N LYS A 54 -3.94 3.18 2.87
CA LYS A 54 -3.37 1.86 2.57
C LYS A 54 -2.38 1.34 3.63
N ARG A 55 -2.23 2.05 4.76
CA ARG A 55 -1.58 1.51 5.96
C ARG A 55 -2.42 0.41 6.60
N ASP A 56 -3.74 0.49 6.45
CA ASP A 56 -4.69 -0.45 7.01
C ASP A 56 -5.08 -1.50 5.95
N LEU A 57 -5.10 -2.76 6.37
CA LEU A 57 -5.56 -3.87 5.53
C LEU A 57 -7.06 -3.76 5.28
N HIS A 58 -7.46 -3.88 4.02
CA HIS A 58 -8.85 -3.94 3.62
C HIS A 58 -9.30 -5.39 3.34
N THR A 59 -10.57 -5.57 3.01
CA THR A 59 -11.20 -6.89 2.86
C THR A 59 -10.48 -7.77 1.83
N GLY A 60 -10.06 -7.19 0.70
CA GLY A 60 -9.30 -7.89 -0.32
C GLY A 60 -7.91 -8.29 0.15
N ASP A 61 -7.22 -7.43 0.89
CA ASP A 61 -5.90 -7.71 1.44
C ASP A 61 -5.95 -8.89 2.44
N ILE A 62 -6.89 -8.85 3.38
CA ILE A 62 -7.09 -9.91 4.39
C ILE A 62 -7.45 -11.23 3.70
N SER A 63 -8.38 -11.19 2.73
CA SER A 63 -8.75 -12.40 1.98
C SER A 63 -7.59 -12.93 1.15
N GLY A 64 -6.74 -12.05 0.60
CA GLY A 64 -5.59 -12.42 -0.22
C GLY A 64 -4.53 -13.14 0.59
N VAL A 65 -4.12 -12.58 1.73
CA VAL A 65 -3.09 -13.20 2.57
C VAL A 65 -3.56 -14.50 3.21
N ASN A 66 -4.82 -14.58 3.67
CA ASN A 66 -5.42 -15.82 4.18
C ASN A 66 -5.62 -16.90 3.10
N GLY A 67 -5.59 -16.52 1.81
CA GLY A 67 -5.60 -17.47 0.70
C GLY A 67 -4.24 -18.14 0.47
N LEU A 68 -3.16 -17.53 0.98
CA LEU A 68 -1.78 -18.02 0.83
C LEU A 68 -1.31 -18.86 2.02
N TYR A 69 -1.90 -18.68 3.21
CA TYR A 69 -1.47 -19.26 4.50
C TYR A 69 -2.66 -19.66 5.38
#